data_AF-A0A7C7ICI6-F1
#
_entry.id   AF-A0A7C7ICI6-F1
#
_cell.length_a   1.000
_cell.length_b   1.000
_cell.length_c   1.000
_cell.angle_alpha   90.00
_cell.angle_beta   90.00
_cell.angle_gamma   90.00
#
_symmetry.space_group_name_H-M   'P 1'
#
loop_
_entity.id
_entity.type
_entity.pdbx_description
1 polymer ?
#
loop_
_entity_poly.entity_id
_entity_poly.type
_entity_poly.pdbx_seq_one_letter_code
_entity_poly.pdbx_strand_id
1 'polypeptide(L)'
;MSLKRRFERATKKVWRLNIKPDNNTLLRLYALYKQATDGDCEGRARGGIKDRAKHKAWFKVNGISEVDAMEQYCRLVKSLMG
;
A
#
# COMPACT_ATOMS: atom_id res chain seq x y z
N MET A 1 20.10 6.72 -2.91
CA MET A 1 19.43 5.45 -2.52
C MET A 1 18.39 5.11 -3.59
N SER A 2 18.31 3.86 -4.05
CA SER A 2 17.29 3.47 -5.03
C SER A 2 15.87 3.51 -4.45
N LEU A 3 14.86 3.69 -5.31
CA LEU A 3 13.44 3.69 -4.93
C LEU A 3 13.05 2.38 -4.23
N LYS A 4 13.46 1.23 -4.76
CA LYS A 4 13.22 -0.08 -4.15
C LYS A 4 13.74 -0.17 -2.71
N ARG A 5 14.96 0.32 -2.45
CA ARG A 5 15.49 0.40 -1.07
C ARG A 5 14.72 1.36 -0.17
N ARG A 6 14.18 2.47 -0.71
CA ARG A 6 13.31 3.38 0.06
C ARG A 6 11.99 2.71 0.40
N PHE A 7 11.40 2.01 -0.56
CA PHE A 7 10.17 1.24 -0.40
C PHE A 7 10.32 0.13 0.65
N GLU A 8 11.34 -0.71 0.55
CA GLU A 8 11.63 -1.75 1.56
C GLU A 8 11.85 -1.17 2.97
N ARG A 9 12.46 0.01 3.07
CA ARG A 9 12.60 0.70 4.36
C ARG A 9 11.26 1.25 4.85
N ALA A 10 10.45 1.80 3.96
CA ALA A 10 9.12 2.32 4.28
C ALA A 10 8.20 1.19 4.76
N THR A 11 8.21 0.02 4.12
CA THR A 11 7.39 -1.13 4.52
C THR A 11 7.74 -1.60 5.92
N LYS A 12 9.03 -1.62 6.29
CA LYS A 12 9.49 -1.90 7.65
C LYS A 12 9.11 -0.81 8.65
N LYS A 13 9.10 0.46 8.24
CA LYS A 13 8.76 1.61 9.10
C LYS A 13 7.28 1.66 9.46
N VAL A 14 6.38 1.25 8.56
CA VAL A 14 4.93 1.19 8.85
C VAL A 14 4.62 0.31 10.07
N TRP A 15 5.36 -0.78 10.26
CA TRP A 15 5.21 -1.65 11.41
C TRP A 15 5.71 -1.05 12.74
N ARG A 16 6.42 0.08 12.68
CA ARG A 16 7.01 0.77 13.83
C ARG A 16 6.32 2.10 14.14
N LEU A 17 5.16 2.37 13.54
CA LEU A 17 4.38 3.57 13.84
C LEU A 17 3.85 3.47 15.28
N ASN A 18 4.07 4.51 16.08
CA ASN A 18 3.54 4.60 17.45
C ASN A 18 2.01 4.69 17.47
N ILE A 19 1.44 5.34 16.46
CA ILE A 19 0.00 5.52 16.32
C ILE A 19 -0.46 4.65 15.16
N LYS A 20 -1.45 3.80 15.42
CA LYS A 20 -2.08 3.00 14.38
C LYS A 20 -2.86 3.95 13.45
N PRO A 21 -2.56 3.95 12.14
CA PRO A 21 -3.33 4.74 11.18
C PRO A 21 -4.79 4.29 11.13
N ASP A 22 -5.67 5.16 10.63
CA ASP A 22 -7.07 4.84 10.39
C ASP A 22 -7.21 3.77 9.30
N ASN A 23 -8.39 3.15 9.24
CA ASN A 23 -8.64 2.04 8.31
C ASN A 23 -8.45 2.44 6.84
N ASN A 24 -8.77 3.68 6.45
CA ASN A 24 -8.60 4.11 5.05
C ASN A 24 -7.12 4.21 4.69
N THR A 25 -6.29 4.73 5.60
CA THR A 25 -4.84 4.77 5.42
C THR A 25 -4.25 3.36 5.33
N LEU A 26 -4.68 2.45 6.20
CA LEU A 26 -4.23 1.05 6.16
C LEU A 26 -4.60 0.36 4.83
N LEU A 27 -5.82 0.59 4.34
CA LEU A 27 -6.26 0.06 3.04
C LEU A 27 -5.46 0.66 1.89
N ARG A 28 -5.11 1.95 1.95
CA ARG A 28 -4.30 2.60 0.91
C ARG A 28 -2.84 2.13 0.92
N LEU A 29 -2.25 1.95 2.10
CA LEU A 29 -0.93 1.31 2.24
C LEU A 29 -0.95 -0.10 1.65
N TYR A 30 -1.97 -0.90 1.96
CA TYR A 30 -2.13 -2.24 1.40
C TYR A 30 -2.23 -2.20 -0.13
N ALA A 31 -3.11 -1.35 -0.67
CA ALA A 31 -3.33 -1.22 -2.11
C ALA A 31 -2.05 -0.85 -2.87
N LEU A 32 -1.34 0.19 -2.41
CA LEU A 32 -0.08 0.64 -3.01
C LEU A 32 1.03 -0.41 -2.89
N TYR A 33 1.07 -1.13 -1.76
CA TYR A 33 2.01 -2.25 -1.60
C TYR A 33 1.75 -3.35 -2.62
N LYS A 34 0.49 -3.80 -2.74
CA LYS A 34 0.11 -4.83 -3.70
C LYS A 34 0.36 -4.40 -5.15
N GLN A 35 0.04 -3.16 -5.50
CA GLN A 35 0.34 -2.64 -6.83
C GLN A 35 1.85 -2.61 -7.12
N ALA A 36 2.67 -2.26 -6.13
CA ALA A 36 4.12 -2.24 -6.26
C ALA A 36 4.78 -3.63 -6.27
N THR A 37 4.12 -4.69 -5.81
CA THR A 37 4.73 -6.03 -5.72
C THR A 37 4.12 -7.04 -6.68
N ASP A 38 2.82 -6.95 -6.90
CA ASP A 38 2.02 -7.89 -7.68
C ASP A 38 1.42 -7.25 -8.94
N GLY A 39 1.51 -5.91 -9.08
CA GLY A 39 0.90 -5.19 -10.20
C GLY A 39 -0.61 -5.07 -10.05
N ASP A 40 -1.31 -5.04 -11.19
CA ASP A 40 -2.75 -4.83 -11.25
C ASP A 40 -3.54 -5.93 -10.53
N CYS A 41 -4.58 -5.52 -9.80
CA CYS A 41 -5.47 -6.43 -9.11
C CYS A 41 -6.29 -7.25 -10.11
N GLU A 42 -6.12 -8.57 -10.06
CA GLU A 42 -6.89 -9.53 -10.84
C GLU A 42 -7.87 -10.35 -9.99
N GLY A 43 -8.92 -10.86 -10.63
CA GLY A 43 -9.88 -11.77 -10.01
C GLY A 43 -10.93 -11.08 -9.13
N ARG A 44 -11.45 -11.83 -8.15
CA ARG A 44 -12.46 -11.36 -7.19
C ARG A 44 -12.01 -11.64 -5.77
N ALA A 45 -12.39 -10.76 -4.85
CA ALA A 45 -12.19 -10.97 -3.43
C ALA A 45 -12.83 -12.28 -2.95
N ARG A 46 -12.03 -13.19 -2.41
CA ARG A 46 -12.49 -14.42 -1.77
C ARG A 46 -12.42 -14.20 -0.27
N GLY A 47 -13.53 -13.80 0.35
CA GLY A 47 -13.57 -13.57 1.80
C GLY A 47 -14.65 -12.63 2.29
N GLY A 48 -14.50 -12.21 3.55
CA GLY A 48 -15.43 -11.36 4.27
C GLY A 48 -15.35 -9.88 3.87
N ILE A 49 -16.02 -9.01 4.64
CA ILE A 49 -16.07 -7.57 4.37
C ILE A 49 -14.67 -6.94 4.28
N LYS A 50 -13.73 -7.37 5.14
CA LYS A 50 -12.36 -6.86 5.14
C LYS A 50 -11.58 -7.21 3.87
N ASP A 51 -11.71 -8.43 3.37
CA ASP A 51 -11.02 -8.87 2.15
C ASP A 51 -11.60 -8.18 0.93
N ARG A 52 -12.93 -7.99 0.90
CA ARG A 52 -13.58 -7.16 -0.12
C ARG A 52 -13.10 -5.71 -0.09
N ALA A 53 -12.91 -5.12 1.09
CA ALA A 53 -12.39 -3.76 1.22
C ALA A 53 -10.95 -3.64 0.72
N LYS A 54 -10.09 -4.60 1.08
CA LYS A 54 -8.69 -4.70 0.58
C LYS A 54 -8.63 -4.81 -0.93
N HIS A 55 -9.40 -5.74 -1.50
CA HIS A 55 -9.49 -5.92 -2.95
C HIS A 55 -10.02 -4.67 -3.64
N LYS A 56 -11.05 -4.02 -3.09
CA LYS A 56 -11.57 -2.76 -3.64
C LYS A 56 -10.53 -1.65 -3.60
N ALA A 57 -9.72 -1.57 -2.54
CA ALA A 57 -8.65 -0.59 -2.44
C ALA A 57 -7.52 -0.86 -3.45
N TRP A 58 -7.12 -2.13 -3.62
CA TRP A 58 -6.11 -2.52 -4.60
C TRP A 58 -6.62 -2.29 -6.04
N PHE A 59 -7.84 -2.70 -6.36
CA PHE A 59 -8.45 -2.47 -7.67
C PHE A 59 -8.51 -0.98 -8.05
N LYS A 60 -8.67 -0.07 -7.08
CA LYS A 60 -8.69 1.39 -7.32
C LYS A 60 -7.35 1.95 -7.77
N VAL A 61 -6.25 1.24 -7.57
CA VAL A 61 -4.90 1.68 -7.98
C VAL A 61 -4.36 0.91 -9.18
N ASN A 62 -5.20 0.11 -9.85
CA ASN A 62 -4.85 -0.54 -11.11
C ASN A 62 -4.44 0.50 -12.17
N GLY A 63 -3.49 0.13 -13.03
CA GLY A 63 -2.92 0.99 -14.06
C GLY A 63 -1.81 1.93 -13.56
N ILE A 64 -1.58 1.99 -12.24
CA ILE A 64 -0.43 2.71 -11.69
C ILE A 64 0.82 1.85 -11.84
N SER A 65 1.92 2.43 -12.32
CA SER A 65 3.18 1.72 -12.47
C SER A 65 3.75 1.24 -11.13
N GLU A 66 4.59 0.20 -11.14
CA GLU A 66 5.32 -0.25 -9.96
C GLU A 66 6.07 0.91 -9.28
N VAL A 67 6.73 1.73 -10.09
CA VAL A 67 7.52 2.89 -9.63
C VAL A 67 6.62 3.90 -8.93
N ASP A 68 5.51 4.30 -9.54
CA ASP A 68 4.58 5.27 -8.96
C ASP A 68 3.93 4.74 -7.68
N ALA A 69 3.59 3.44 -7.65
CA ALA A 69 3.05 2.79 -6.46
C ALA A 69 4.05 2.81 -5.30
N MET A 70 5.32 2.51 -5.56
CA MET A 70 6.39 2.60 -4.56
C MET A 70 6.60 4.03 -4.05
N GLU A 71 6.57 5.02 -4.94
CA GLU A 71 6.73 6.43 -4.57
C GLU A 71 5.59 6.92 -3.70
N GLN A 72 4.35 6.65 -4.10
CA GLN A 72 3.15 6.99 -3.34
C GLN A 72 3.15 6.30 -1.98
N TYR A 73 3.55 5.02 -1.91
CA TYR A 73 3.68 4.30 -0.65
C TYR A 73 4.70 5.00 0.26
N CYS A 74 5.90 5.27 -0.24
CA CYS A 74 6.93 5.96 0.53
C CYS A 74 6.46 7.33 1.06
N ARG A 75 5.74 8.09 0.23
CA ARG A 75 5.19 9.40 0.59
C ARG A 75 4.17 9.27 1.72
N LEU A 76 3.26 8.31 1.61
CA LEU A 76 2.24 8.04 2.64
C LEU A 76 2.86 7.58 3.97
N VAL A 77 3.86 6.69 3.93
CA VAL A 77 4.55 6.29 5.16
C VAL A 77 5.26 7.48 5.81
N LYS A 78 5.89 8.34 5.00
CA LYS A 78 6.57 9.53 5.51
C LYS A 78 5.60 10.48 6.21
N SER A 79 4.38 10.67 5.69
CA SER A 79 3.38 11.53 6.35
C SER A 79 2.84 10.96 7.66
N LEU A 80 2.93 9.65 7.88
CA LEU A 80 2.50 9.01 9.12
C LEU A 80 3.58 9.00 10.22
N MET A 81 4.82 9.31 9.86
CA MET A 81 5.95 9.42 10.79
C MET A 81 6.22 10.86 11.22
N GLY A 82 5.45 11.83 10.70
CA GLY A 82 5.56 13.25 11.03
C GLY A 82 4.83 13.59 12.32
#